data_AF-W2KF19-F1
#
_entry.id   AF-W2KF19-F1
#
_cell.length_a   1.000
_cell.length_b   1.000
_cell.length_c   1.000
_cell.angle_alpha   90.00
_cell.angle_beta   90.00
_cell.angle_gamma   90.00
#
_symmetry.space_group_name_H-M   'P 1'
#
loop_
_entity.id
_entity.type
_entity.pdbx_description
1 polymer ?
#
loop_
_entity_poly.entity_id
_entity_poly.type
_entity_poly.pdbx_seq_one_letter_code
_entity_poly.pdbx_strand_id
1 'polypeptide(L)'
;MRKRILLCACRICQLGMPYARCPWRGKRLQCGRHNVVDVFQNGAHVTALRHPRPPSLPRAMKDFAKEMADQGLKPARIRSGLLRKFELWLTKTIHSR
;
A
#
# COMPACT_ATOMS: atom_id res chain seq x y z
N MET A 1 24.48 17.96 -7.87
CA MET A 1 23.65 16.75 -8.08
C MET A 1 24.10 15.68 -7.11
N ARG A 2 23.23 15.18 -6.23
CA ARG A 2 23.56 14.11 -5.28
C ARG A 2 23.05 12.77 -5.81
N LYS A 3 23.93 11.77 -5.86
CA LYS A 3 23.61 10.42 -6.38
C LYS A 3 23.67 9.43 -5.21
N ARG A 4 22.69 8.54 -5.10
CA ARG A 4 22.70 7.46 -4.10
C ARG A 4 22.12 6.18 -4.69
N ILE A 5 22.81 5.06 -4.47
CA ILE A 5 22.29 3.74 -4.81
C ILE A 5 21.38 3.28 -3.67
N LEU A 6 20.22 2.75 -4.03
CA LEU A 6 19.24 2.13 -3.14
C LEU A 6 19.29 0.62 -3.34
N LEU A 7 19.35 -0.11 -2.24
CA LEU A 7 19.21 -1.56 -2.22
C LEU A 7 17.84 -1.92 -1.68
N CYS A 8 17.32 -3.07 -2.09
CA CYS A 8 16.05 -3.58 -1.56
C CYS A 8 16.19 -3.88 -0.05
N ALA A 9 15.26 -3.35 0.76
CA ALA A 9 15.11 -3.66 2.18
C ALA A 9 13.77 -4.37 2.48
N CYS A 10 13.11 -4.93 1.46
CA CYS A 10 11.83 -5.61 1.62
C CYS A 10 12.02 -6.94 2.36
N ARG A 11 11.35 -7.10 3.50
CA ARG A 11 11.39 -8.33 4.31
C ARG A 11 10.90 -9.56 3.54
N ILE A 12 9.96 -9.38 2.60
CA ILE A 12 9.47 -10.48 1.76
C ILE A 12 10.57 -10.93 0.80
N CYS A 13 11.31 -10.01 0.18
CA CYS A 13 12.46 -10.35 -0.66
C CYS A 13 13.58 -11.04 0.13
N GLN A 14 13.79 -10.63 1.39
CA GLN A 14 14.75 -11.28 2.27
C GLN A 14 14.33 -12.71 2.64
N LEU A 15 13.03 -12.97 2.84
CA LEU A 15 12.53 -14.32 3.06
C LEU A 15 12.59 -15.18 1.79
N GLY A 16 12.35 -14.59 0.61
CA GLY A 16 12.47 -15.29 -0.67
C GLY A 16 13.92 -15.61 -1.07
N MET A 17 14.89 -14.85 -0.56
CA MET A 17 16.32 -15.09 -0.74
C MET A 17 17.07 -14.91 0.59
N PRO A 18 17.04 -15.90 1.50
CA PRO A 18 17.69 -15.77 2.81
C PRO A 18 19.22 -15.68 2.72
N TYR A 19 19.81 -16.27 1.67
CA TYR A 19 21.26 -16.36 1.47
C TYR A 19 21.81 -15.37 0.43
N ALA A 20 20.95 -14.58 -0.22
CA ALA A 20 21.35 -13.66 -1.27
C ALA A 20 20.62 -12.32 -1.18
N ARG A 21 21.20 -11.27 -1.78
CA ARG A 21 20.54 -9.97 -1.85
C ARG A 21 19.57 -9.95 -3.03
N CYS A 22 18.44 -9.28 -2.83
CA CYS A 22 17.48 -9.04 -3.90
C CYS A 22 18.16 -8.31 -5.09
N PRO A 23 17.94 -8.77 -6.34
CA PRO A 23 18.52 -8.17 -7.54
C PRO A 23 18.08 -6.71 -7.78
N TRP A 24 16.94 -6.30 -7.23
CA TRP A 24 16.43 -4.94 -7.38
C TRP A 24 17.41 -3.89 -6.84
N ARG A 25 17.68 -2.88 -7.66
CA ARG A 25 18.51 -1.73 -7.33
C ARG A 25 17.83 -0.45 -7.81
N GLY A 26 17.77 0.55 -6.94
CA GLY A 26 17.37 1.90 -7.29
C GLY A 26 18.59 2.82 -7.40
N LYS A 27 18.50 3.86 -8.21
CA LYS A 27 19.44 4.97 -8.23
C LYS A 27 18.67 6.26 -8.07
N ARG A 28 18.83 6.90 -6.91
CA ARG A 28 18.27 8.20 -6.60
C ARG A 28 19.20 9.29 -7.13
N LEU A 29 18.67 10.18 -7.95
CA LEU A 29 19.30 11.42 -8.36
C LEU A 29 18.55 12.58 -7.72
N GLN A 30 19.26 13.44 -6.99
CA GLN A 30 18.68 14.62 -6.37
C GLN A 30 19.36 15.89 -6.92
N CYS A 31 18.54 16.79 -7.46
CA CYS A 31 18.97 18.14 -7.83
C CYS A 31 18.78 19.08 -6.65
N GLY A 32 19.88 19.53 -6.04
CA GLY A 32 19.83 20.47 -4.91
C GLY A 32 19.29 21.86 -5.28
N ARG A 33 19.37 22.24 -6.56
CA ARG A 33 18.94 23.57 -7.04
C ARG A 33 17.41 23.69 -7.20
N HIS A 34 16.76 22.63 -7.68
CA HIS A 34 15.32 22.61 -7.92
C HIS A 34 14.55 21.73 -6.91
N ASN A 35 15.26 21.14 -5.94
CA ASN A 35 14.75 20.16 -4.98
C ASN A 35 13.98 18.98 -5.62
N VAL A 36 14.30 18.64 -6.88
CA VAL A 36 13.70 17.53 -7.61
C VAL A 36 14.47 16.25 -7.31
N VAL A 37 13.73 15.16 -7.15
CA VAL A 37 14.26 13.81 -6.93
C VAL A 37 13.75 12.91 -8.04
N ASP A 38 14.67 12.21 -8.69
CA ASP A 38 14.36 11.18 -9.68
C ASP A 38 14.90 9.82 -9.21
N VAL A 39 14.22 8.74 -9.56
CA VAL A 39 14.55 7.38 -9.14
C VAL A 39 14.52 6.43 -10.33
N PHE A 40 15.70 6.01 -10.75
CA PHE A 40 15.87 5.00 -11.78
C PHE A 40 15.89 3.62 -11.13
N GLN A 41 15.20 2.64 -11.71
CA GLN A 41 15.15 1.29 -11.19
C GLN A 41 15.84 0.33 -12.18
N ASN A 42 16.59 -0.64 -11.64
CA ASN A 42 17.20 -1.71 -12.40
C ASN A 42 16.99 -3.05 -11.70
N GLY A 43 16.69 -4.09 -12.47
CA GLY A 43 16.32 -5.40 -11.97
C GLY A 43 14.90 -5.44 -11.40
N ALA A 44 14.45 -6.66 -11.08
CA ALA A 44 13.16 -6.90 -10.45
C ALA A 44 13.34 -7.36 -9.00
N HIS A 45 12.31 -7.13 -8.19
CA HIS A 45 12.22 -7.81 -6.91
C HIS A 45 11.99 -9.30 -7.13
N VAL A 46 12.67 -10.15 -6.35
CA VAL A 46 12.49 -11.62 -6.45
C VAL A 46 11.09 -12.06 -6.10
N THR A 47 10.51 -11.39 -5.11
CA THR A 47 9.11 -11.59 -4.77
C THR A 47 8.30 -10.62 -5.59
N ALA A 48 7.24 -11.10 -6.26
CA ALA A 48 6.21 -10.24 -6.79
C ALA A 48 5.85 -9.23 -5.70
N LEU A 49 5.96 -7.92 -5.98
CA LEU A 49 5.44 -6.90 -5.09
C LEU A 49 4.00 -7.32 -4.81
N ARG A 50 3.72 -7.83 -3.62
CA ARG A 50 2.35 -7.88 -3.15
C ARG A 50 1.98 -6.41 -3.07
N HIS A 51 1.23 -5.93 -4.06
CA HIS A 51 0.55 -4.65 -3.94
C HIS A 51 -0.03 -4.60 -2.53
N PRO A 52 0.18 -3.51 -1.78
CA PRO A 52 -0.41 -3.39 -0.45
C PRO A 52 -1.86 -3.78 -0.60
N ARG A 53 -2.23 -4.92 0.02
CA ARG A 53 -3.58 -5.43 -0.13
C ARG A 53 -4.48 -4.29 0.35
N PRO A 54 -5.48 -3.88 -0.44
CA PRO A 54 -6.40 -2.86 0.02
C PRO A 54 -6.87 -3.27 1.42
N PRO A 55 -6.87 -2.34 2.39
CA PRO A 55 -7.17 -2.67 3.78
C PRO A 55 -8.46 -3.48 3.81
N SER A 56 -8.38 -4.71 4.31
CA SER A 56 -9.55 -5.56 4.38
C SER A 56 -10.55 -4.89 5.31
N LEU A 57 -11.82 -4.87 4.93
CA LEU A 57 -12.86 -4.37 5.83
C LEU A 57 -12.76 -5.14 7.17
N PRO A 58 -12.70 -4.42 8.31
CA PRO A 58 -12.80 -5.01 9.64
C PRO A 58 -13.99 -5.97 9.74
N ARG A 59 -13.86 -7.00 10.59
CA ARG A 59 -14.90 -8.03 10.78
C ARG A 59 -16.28 -7.40 11.07
N ALA A 60 -16.33 -6.42 11.98
CA ALA A 60 -17.55 -5.68 12.31
C ALA A 60 -18.20 -4.96 11.12
N MET A 61 -17.41 -4.43 10.18
CA MET A 61 -17.94 -3.81 8.97
C MET A 61 -18.52 -4.85 8.00
N LYS A 62 -17.90 -6.04 7.91
CA LYS A 62 -18.42 -7.14 7.09
C LYS A 62 -19.73 -7.69 7.65
N ASP A 63 -19.81 -7.88 8.97
CA ASP A 63 -21.02 -8.38 9.62
C ASP A 63 -22.19 -7.40 9.46
N PHE A 64 -21.94 -6.09 9.61
CA PHE A 64 -22.96 -5.06 9.34
C PHE A 64 -23.36 -5.00 7.86
N ALA A 65 -22.41 -5.11 6.93
CA ALA A 65 -22.73 -5.14 5.51
C ALA A 65 -23.58 -6.36 5.15
N LYS A 66 -23.33 -7.51 5.80
CA LYS A 66 -24.12 -8.73 5.64
C LYS A 66 -25.54 -8.56 6.17
N GLU A 67 -25.70 -8.03 7.38
CA GLU A 67 -27.03 -7.75 7.97
C GLU A 67 -27.87 -6.82 7.08
N MET A 68 -27.25 -5.77 6.53
CA MET A 68 -27.93 -4.84 5.63
C MET A 68 -28.24 -5.46 4.27
N ALA A 69 -27.42 -6.41 3.81
CA ALA A 69 -27.68 -7.17 2.59
C ALA A 69 -28.82 -8.18 2.80
N ASP A 70 -28.90 -8.82 3.97
CA ASP A 70 -30.00 -9.72 4.36
C ASP A 70 -31.33 -8.94 4.43
N GLN A 71 -31.28 -7.65 4.79
CA GLN A 71 -32.43 -6.72 4.72
C GLN A 71 -32.76 -6.26 3.27
N GLY A 72 -32.03 -6.74 2.26
CA GLY A 72 -32.29 -6.43 0.84
C GLY A 72 -31.83 -5.03 0.41
N LEU A 73 -30.99 -4.36 1.20
CA LEU A 73 -30.55 -3.00 0.87
C LEU A 73 -29.55 -3.00 -0.28
N LYS A 74 -29.71 -2.02 -1.19
CA LYS A 74 -28.80 -1.85 -2.33
C LYS A 74 -27.37 -1.55 -1.86
N PRO A 75 -26.32 -2.03 -2.55
CA PRO A 75 -24.92 -1.80 -2.16
C PRO A 75 -24.55 -0.33 -1.90
N ALA A 76 -25.13 0.61 -2.64
CA ALA A 76 -24.93 2.04 -2.43
C ALA A 76 -25.40 2.51 -1.03
N ARG A 77 -26.53 1.98 -0.54
CA ARG A 77 -27.06 2.30 0.78
C ARG A 77 -26.26 1.63 1.89
N ILE A 78 -25.79 0.40 1.65
CA ILE A 78 -24.88 -0.30 2.57
C ILE A 78 -23.58 0.49 2.72
N ARG A 79 -23.00 0.97 1.62
CA ARG A 79 -21.80 1.82 1.64
C ARG A 79 -22.01 3.10 2.44
N SER A 80 -23.11 3.83 2.21
CA SER A 80 -23.43 5.04 2.99
C SER A 80 -23.67 4.72 4.47
N GLY A 81 -24.32 3.60 4.77
CA GLY A 81 -24.53 3.10 6.13
C GLY A 81 -23.21 2.79 6.84
N LEU A 82 -22.28 2.12 6.15
CA LEU A 82 -20.92 1.84 6.65
C LEU A 82 -20.16 3.11 6.96
N LEU A 83 -20.15 4.07 6.03
CA LEU A 83 -19.45 5.34 6.22
C LEU A 83 -19.99 6.11 7.42
N ARG A 84 -21.32 6.09 7.63
CA ARG A 84 -21.98 6.77 8.76
C ARG A 84 -21.79 6.04 10.09
N LYS A 85 -21.95 4.71 10.12
CA LYS A 85 -21.87 3.89 11.35
C LYS A 85 -20.45 3.80 11.90
N PHE A 86 -19.45 3.80 11.02
CA PHE A 86 -18.03 3.68 11.38
C PHE A 86 -17.26 4.99 11.23
N GLU A 87 -17.95 6.13 11.06
CA GLU A 87 -17.36 7.48 10.95
C GLU A 87 -16.19 7.58 9.96
N LEU A 88 -16.23 6.80 8.88
CA LEU A 88 -15.10 6.61 7.95
C LEU A 88 -14.81 7.84 7.08
N TRP A 89 -15.66 8.87 7.16
CA TRP A 89 -15.50 10.17 6.50
C TRP A 89 -14.21 10.91 6.92
N LEU A 90 -13.56 10.51 8.01
CA LEU A 90 -12.35 11.14 8.54
C LEU A 90 -11.03 10.51 8.08
N THR A 91 -11.05 9.40 7.34
CA THR A 91 -9.81 8.79 6.84
C THR A 91 -9.54 9.19 5.39
N LYS A 92 -9.25 10.48 5.19
CA LYS A 92 -8.27 10.84 4.16
C LYS A 92 -7.00 10.06 4.50
N THR A 93 -6.67 9.05 3.72
CA THR A 93 -5.29 8.60 3.44
C THR A 93 -4.28 8.90 4.56
N ILE A 94 -4.18 8.03 5.56
CA ILE A 94 -2.96 7.93 6.38
C ILE A 94 -2.24 6.66 5.94
N HIS A 95 -1.59 6.77 4.78
CA HIS A 95 -0.33 6.08 4.51
C HIS A 95 0.75 7.15 4.70
N SER A 96 1.46 7.12 5.83
CA SER A 96 2.84 7.63 6.01
C SER A 96 3.15 7.82 7.50
N ARG A 97 3.60 6.76 8.16
CA ARG A 97 4.78 6.77 9.04
C ARG A 97 5.34 5.37 9.16
#